data_AF-E3QWQ6-F1
#
_entry.id   AF-E3QWQ6-F1
#
_cell.length_a   1.000
_cell.length_b   1.000
_cell.length_c   1.000
_cell.angle_alpha   90.00
_cell.angle_beta   90.00
_cell.angle_gamma   90.00
#
_symmetry.space_group_name_H-M   'P 1'
#
loop_
_entity.id
_entity.type
_entity.pdbx_description
1 polymer ?
#
loop_
_entity_poly.entity_id
_entity_poly.type
_entity_poly.pdbx_seq_one_letter_code
_entity_poly.pdbx_strand_id
1 'polypeptide(L)'
;MRYTQLVLSLLFTFAIALPGPVQLDAVAPDHFSGTVSKVAAVDCNNAKLLAEGIDKNIAAQKQEQADVAAVKDVVNKDNVNAAQFDEAKKKFLNTIQSGIDIRKNNQQIAGANNAASAGLAKVANAQAKELSQAQSLKGSKADLDTIGQLETAFAGGIKQNEQNKEDALKGC
;
A
#
# COMPACT_ATOMS: atom_id res chain seq x y z
N MET A 1 -3.13 21.98 33.46
CA MET A 1 -4.10 21.20 34.26
C MET A 1 -4.31 19.85 33.58
N ARG A 2 -4.06 18.78 34.34
CA ARG A 2 -4.62 17.41 34.28
C ARG A 2 -4.67 16.65 32.93
N TYR A 3 -3.78 15.67 32.85
CA TYR A 3 -3.88 14.47 32.02
C TYR A 3 -5.13 13.66 32.37
N THR A 4 -5.80 13.12 31.36
CA THR A 4 -6.70 11.97 31.54
C THR A 4 -6.47 10.97 30.41
N GLN A 5 -5.70 9.93 30.71
CA GLN A 5 -5.68 8.70 29.93
C GLN A 5 -6.94 7.90 30.24
N LEU A 6 -7.53 7.28 29.22
CA LEU A 6 -8.54 6.26 29.40
C LEU A 6 -8.17 5.08 28.49
N VAL A 7 -7.43 4.14 29.08
CA VAL A 7 -7.15 2.83 28.50
C VAL A 7 -8.36 1.96 28.82
N LEU A 8 -9.16 1.62 27.80
CA LEU A 8 -10.24 0.67 27.92
C LEU A 8 -9.76 -0.68 27.36
N SER A 9 -9.32 -1.55 28.26
CA SER A 9 -8.93 -2.93 27.96
C SER A 9 -10.19 -3.78 27.72
N LEU A 10 -10.38 -4.26 26.49
CA LEU A 10 -11.37 -5.28 26.15
C LEU A 10 -10.74 -6.67 26.31
N LEU A 11 -11.16 -7.39 27.34
CA LEU A 11 -10.86 -8.81 27.54
C LEU A 11 -11.80 -9.65 26.65
N PHE A 12 -11.25 -10.41 25.71
CA PHE A 12 -11.98 -11.44 24.97
C PHE A 12 -11.86 -12.78 25.71
N THR A 13 -12.98 -13.29 26.21
CA THR A 13 -13.12 -14.65 26.73
C THR A 13 -13.28 -15.63 25.57
N PHE A 14 -12.33 -16.55 25.40
CA PHE A 14 -12.46 -17.71 24.52
C PHE A 14 -13.27 -18.81 25.24
N ALA A 15 -14.41 -19.20 24.67
CA ALA A 15 -15.10 -20.44 25.02
C ALA A 15 -14.40 -21.62 24.33
N ILE A 16 -13.84 -22.55 25.10
CA ILE A 16 -13.26 -23.80 24.59
C ILE A 16 -14.39 -24.83 24.50
N ALA A 17 -14.83 -25.14 23.29
CA ALA A 17 -15.68 -26.30 23.02
C ALA A 17 -14.79 -27.56 22.88
N LEU A 18 -15.04 -28.57 23.71
CA LEU A 18 -14.39 -29.88 23.65
C LEU A 18 -14.89 -30.67 22.43
N PRO A 19 -14.02 -31.28 21.60
CA PRO A 19 -14.44 -32.24 20.60
C PRO A 19 -14.81 -33.59 21.25
N GLY A 20 -15.95 -34.15 20.84
CA GLY A 20 -16.38 -35.50 21.23
C GLY A 20 -15.53 -36.60 20.59
N PRO A 21 -15.62 -37.86 21.08
CA PRO A 21 -14.81 -38.96 20.57
C PRO A 21 -15.25 -39.38 19.16
N VAL A 22 -14.35 -39.26 18.19
CA VAL A 22 -14.49 -39.82 16.85
C VAL A 22 -14.18 -41.31 16.93
N GLN A 23 -15.12 -42.13 16.47
CA GLN A 23 -14.98 -43.57 16.38
C GLN A 23 -13.97 -43.95 15.30
N LEU A 24 -13.10 -44.89 15.65
CA LEU A 24 -12.01 -45.42 14.85
C LEU A 24 -12.55 -46.60 14.02
N ASP A 25 -12.86 -46.39 12.75
CA ASP A 25 -13.15 -47.47 11.81
C ASP A 25 -11.99 -47.72 10.85
N ALA A 26 -11.85 -49.00 10.53
CA ALA A 26 -10.65 -49.66 10.02
C ALA A 26 -10.26 -49.29 8.59
N VAL A 27 -8.93 -49.35 8.42
CA VAL A 27 -8.10 -49.37 7.21
C VAL A 27 -8.70 -50.15 6.02
N ALA A 28 -8.81 -49.47 4.88
CA ALA A 28 -8.72 -50.07 3.54
C ALA A 28 -7.52 -49.43 2.80
N PRO A 29 -6.77 -50.19 1.98
CA PRO A 29 -5.59 -49.65 1.30
C PRO A 29 -6.03 -48.90 0.04
N ASP A 30 -6.28 -47.60 0.17
CA ASP A 30 -6.48 -46.75 -0.99
C ASP A 30 -5.14 -46.40 -1.64
N HIS A 31 -5.10 -46.68 -2.95
CA HIS A 31 -4.08 -46.32 -3.90
C HIS A 31 -3.48 -44.93 -3.61
N PHE A 32 -2.17 -44.89 -3.38
CA PHE A 32 -1.38 -43.65 -3.41
C PHE A 32 -1.36 -43.12 -4.84
N SER A 33 -2.42 -42.41 -5.23
CA SER A 33 -2.39 -41.49 -6.37
C SER A 33 -1.64 -40.25 -5.90
N GLY A 34 -0.31 -40.32 -5.97
CA GLY A 34 0.57 -39.20 -5.69
C GLY A 34 0.36 -38.10 -6.72
N THR A 35 -0.62 -37.23 -6.48
CA THR A 35 -0.60 -35.88 -7.04
C THR A 35 0.51 -35.13 -6.32
N VAL A 36 1.74 -35.29 -6.83
CA VAL A 36 2.79 -34.29 -6.58
C VAL A 36 2.17 -32.98 -7.04
N SER A 37 1.77 -32.12 -6.11
CA SER A 37 1.33 -30.77 -6.42
C SER A 37 2.47 -30.15 -7.23
N LYS A 38 2.24 -30.03 -8.54
CA LYS A 38 3.15 -29.34 -9.45
C LYS A 38 3.31 -27.96 -8.84
N VAL A 39 4.46 -27.70 -8.22
CA VAL A 39 4.85 -26.35 -7.80
C VAL A 39 4.61 -25.51 -9.03
N ALA A 40 3.66 -24.57 -8.94
CA ALA A 40 3.32 -23.73 -10.07
C ALA A 40 4.63 -23.10 -10.57
N ALA A 41 4.96 -23.34 -11.83
CA ALA A 41 6.16 -22.76 -12.41
C ALA A 41 6.04 -21.24 -12.25
N VAL A 42 7.12 -20.62 -11.77
CA VAL A 42 7.18 -19.16 -11.61
C VAL A 42 6.97 -18.53 -12.99
N ASP A 43 5.98 -17.64 -13.10
CA ASP A 43 5.66 -16.97 -14.35
C ASP A 43 6.56 -15.74 -14.54
N CYS A 44 7.75 -15.97 -15.11
CA CYS A 44 8.75 -14.92 -15.33
C CYS A 44 8.25 -13.78 -16.23
N ASN A 45 7.27 -14.02 -17.10
CA ASN A 45 6.73 -12.99 -17.98
C ASN A 45 5.84 -12.03 -17.20
N ASN A 46 4.93 -12.56 -16.39
CA ASN A 46 4.12 -11.73 -15.49
C ASN A 46 4.96 -11.01 -14.44
N ALA A 47 6.02 -11.65 -13.92
CA ALA A 47 6.98 -10.99 -13.04
C ALA A 47 7.65 -9.76 -13.66
N LYS A 48 8.07 -9.85 -14.93
CA LYS A 48 8.65 -8.71 -15.67
C LYS A 48 7.64 -7.59 -15.91
N LEU A 49 6.42 -7.95 -16.34
CA LEU A 49 5.32 -6.98 -16.51
C LEU A 49 4.98 -6.28 -15.18
N LEU A 50 4.97 -7.03 -14.08
CA LEU A 50 4.77 -6.48 -12.75
C LEU A 50 5.89 -5.51 -12.37
N ALA A 51 7.15 -5.88 -12.60
CA ALA A 51 8.30 -5.03 -12.31
C ALA A 51 8.26 -3.71 -13.10
N GLU A 52 7.88 -3.74 -14.39
CA GLU A 52 7.67 -2.54 -15.20
C GLU A 52 6.51 -1.67 -14.68
N GLY A 53 5.42 -2.31 -14.24
CA GLY A 53 4.32 -1.62 -13.58
C GLY A 53 4.73 -0.95 -12.27
N ILE A 54 5.59 -1.61 -11.49
CA ILE A 54 6.15 -1.07 -10.24
C ILE A 54 7.07 0.13 -10.52
N ASP A 55 7.87 0.08 -11.60
CA ASP A 55 8.66 1.24 -12.03
C ASP A 55 7.80 2.47 -12.33
N LYS A 56 6.63 2.26 -12.97
CA LYS A 56 5.66 3.34 -13.19
C LYS A 56 5.11 3.89 -11.87
N ASN A 57 4.93 3.04 -10.85
CA ASN A 57 4.54 3.53 -9.52
C ASN A 57 5.63 4.33 -8.82
N ILE A 58 6.89 3.91 -8.92
CA ILE A 58 8.02 4.67 -8.38
C ILE A 58 8.11 6.03 -9.07
N ALA A 59 7.95 6.07 -10.39
CA ALA A 59 7.91 7.33 -11.14
C ALA A 59 6.75 8.23 -10.70
N ALA A 60 5.54 7.68 -10.51
CA ALA A 60 4.41 8.43 -9.99
C ALA A 60 4.70 9.00 -8.59
N GLN A 61 5.29 8.22 -7.67
CA GLN A 61 5.64 8.71 -6.33
C GLN A 61 6.72 9.79 -6.33
N LYS A 62 7.67 9.73 -7.26
CA LYS A 62 8.63 10.84 -7.47
C LYS A 62 7.91 12.10 -7.95
N GLN A 63 6.89 11.96 -8.80
CA GLN A 63 6.05 13.08 -9.18
C GLN A 63 5.18 13.58 -8.02
N GLU A 64 4.65 12.69 -7.17
CA GLU A 64 3.92 13.04 -5.93
C GLU A 64 4.83 13.88 -5.01
N GLN A 65 6.11 13.53 -4.87
CA GLN A 65 7.09 14.33 -4.13
C GLN A 65 7.33 15.72 -4.74
N ALA A 66 7.44 15.81 -6.07
CA ALA A 66 7.60 17.09 -6.74
C ALA A 66 6.33 17.98 -6.60
N ASP A 67 5.15 17.38 -6.70
CA ASP A 67 3.88 18.10 -6.61
C ASP A 67 3.58 18.56 -5.18
N VAL A 68 3.87 17.74 -4.16
CA VAL A 68 3.70 18.15 -2.75
C VAL A 68 4.71 19.24 -2.37
N ALA A 69 5.92 19.21 -2.91
CA ALA A 69 6.89 20.30 -2.76
C ALA A 69 6.39 21.61 -3.39
N ALA A 70 5.76 21.55 -4.58
CA ALA A 70 5.14 22.73 -5.18
C ALA A 70 3.99 23.29 -4.32
N VAL A 71 3.17 22.42 -3.70
CA VAL A 71 2.14 22.84 -2.75
C VAL A 71 2.78 23.50 -1.52
N LYS A 72 3.85 22.91 -0.98
CA LYS A 72 4.62 23.46 0.14
C LYS A 72 5.14 24.86 -0.16
N ASP A 73 5.73 25.07 -1.33
CA ASP A 73 6.25 26.37 -1.77
C ASP A 73 5.15 27.44 -1.85
N VAL A 74 3.94 27.06 -2.26
CA VAL A 74 2.79 27.98 -2.29
C VAL A 74 2.35 28.35 -0.88
N VAL A 75 2.17 27.37 0.02
CA VAL A 75 1.65 27.64 1.37
C VAL A 75 2.66 28.30 2.31
N ASN A 76 3.95 28.22 1.98
CA ASN A 76 5.02 28.82 2.80
C ASN A 76 5.17 30.33 2.57
N LYS A 77 4.55 30.89 1.52
CA LYS A 77 4.52 32.34 1.25
C LYS A 77 3.67 33.06 2.30
N ASP A 78 4.01 34.31 2.60
CA ASP A 78 3.26 35.13 3.57
C ASP A 78 1.86 35.51 3.05
N ASN A 79 1.75 35.75 1.74
CA ASN A 79 0.48 35.98 1.06
C ASN A 79 0.21 34.82 0.09
N VAL A 80 -0.52 33.81 0.55
CA VAL A 80 -0.87 32.65 -0.29
C VAL A 80 -1.85 33.08 -1.38
N ASN A 81 -1.49 32.80 -2.63
CA ASN A 81 -2.41 32.96 -3.76
C ASN A 81 -3.30 31.72 -3.86
N ALA A 82 -4.60 31.89 -3.59
CA ALA A 82 -5.57 30.79 -3.58
C ALA A 82 -5.63 30.05 -4.93
N ALA A 83 -5.59 30.77 -6.06
CA ALA A 83 -5.63 30.14 -7.38
C ALA A 83 -4.38 29.28 -7.65
N GLN A 84 -3.20 29.77 -7.26
CA GLN A 84 -1.96 28.99 -7.37
C GLN A 84 -1.99 27.76 -6.47
N PHE A 85 -2.55 27.88 -5.26
CA PHE A 85 -2.72 26.75 -4.37
C PHE A 85 -3.67 25.70 -4.96
N ASP A 86 -4.84 26.11 -5.45
CA ASP A 86 -5.84 25.21 -6.02
C ASP A 86 -5.31 24.48 -7.25
N GLU A 87 -4.54 25.17 -8.11
CA GLU A 87 -3.88 24.56 -9.27
C GLU A 87 -2.84 23.52 -8.84
N ALA A 88 -1.95 23.87 -7.90
CA ALA A 88 -0.95 22.95 -7.37
C ALA A 88 -1.59 21.74 -6.70
N LYS A 89 -2.62 21.96 -5.88
CA LYS A 89 -3.38 20.89 -5.20
C LYS A 89 -4.09 19.99 -6.19
N LYS A 90 -4.72 20.53 -7.24
CA LYS A 90 -5.38 19.74 -8.28
C LYS A 90 -4.39 18.84 -9.00
N LYS A 91 -3.23 19.37 -9.39
CA LYS A 91 -2.15 18.59 -10.01
C LYS A 91 -1.71 17.46 -9.09
N PHE A 92 -1.43 17.79 -7.83
CA PHE A 92 -1.02 16.82 -6.81
C PHE A 92 -2.04 15.68 -6.63
N LEU A 93 -3.33 16.01 -6.50
CA LEU A 93 -4.41 15.01 -6.36
C LEU A 93 -4.52 14.10 -7.61
N ASN A 94 -4.36 14.66 -8.81
CA ASN A 94 -4.37 13.88 -10.05
C ASN A 94 -3.20 12.89 -10.09
N THR A 95 -2.01 13.31 -9.66
CA THR A 95 -0.84 12.43 -9.59
C THR A 95 -1.06 11.28 -8.60
N ILE A 96 -1.58 11.56 -7.40
CA ILE A 96 -1.93 10.52 -6.42
C ILE A 96 -2.92 9.52 -7.03
N GLN A 97 -3.97 10.01 -7.69
CA GLN A 97 -4.98 9.15 -8.31
C GLN A 97 -4.38 8.27 -9.41
N SER A 98 -3.53 8.83 -10.27
CA SER A 98 -2.81 8.06 -11.29
C SER A 98 -1.94 6.97 -10.66
N GLY A 99 -1.23 7.29 -9.57
CA GLY A 99 -0.48 6.32 -8.79
C GLY A 99 -1.36 5.17 -8.27
N ILE A 100 -2.53 5.48 -7.71
CA ILE A 100 -3.50 4.49 -7.21
C ILE A 100 -3.93 3.55 -8.34
N ASP A 101 -4.23 4.08 -9.52
CA ASP A 101 -4.72 3.27 -10.65
C ASP A 101 -3.63 2.34 -11.20
N ILE A 102 -2.38 2.81 -11.27
CA ILE A 102 -1.24 1.95 -11.62
C ILE A 102 -1.07 0.82 -10.59
N ARG A 103 -1.22 1.10 -9.28
CA ARG A 103 -1.09 0.06 -8.24
C ARG A 103 -2.19 -1.00 -8.34
N LYS A 104 -3.43 -0.59 -8.62
CA LYS A 104 -4.53 -1.54 -8.83
C LYS A 104 -4.22 -2.49 -9.98
N ASN A 105 -3.69 -1.97 -11.09
CA ASN A 105 -3.25 -2.80 -12.21
C ASN A 105 -2.10 -3.75 -11.81
N ASN A 106 -1.12 -3.27 -11.03
CA ASN A 106 -0.02 -4.11 -10.53
C ASN A 106 -0.52 -5.23 -9.61
N GLN A 107 -1.49 -4.96 -8.74
CA GLN A 107 -2.12 -5.97 -7.88
C GLN A 107 -2.84 -7.06 -8.71
N GLN A 108 -3.47 -6.67 -9.83
CA GLN A 108 -4.09 -7.61 -10.75
C GLN A 108 -3.06 -8.53 -11.44
N ILE A 109 -1.92 -7.97 -11.86
CA ILE A 109 -0.83 -8.74 -12.49
C ILE A 109 -0.17 -9.69 -11.49
N ALA A 110 0.08 -9.24 -10.26
CA ALA A 110 0.77 -10.02 -9.24
C ALA A 110 -0.02 -11.27 -8.82
N GLY A 111 -1.35 -11.15 -8.68
CA GLY A 111 -2.19 -12.21 -8.11
C GLY A 111 -1.85 -12.52 -6.65
N ALA A 112 -2.46 -13.54 -6.06
CA ALA A 112 -2.32 -13.84 -4.62
C ALA A 112 -0.98 -14.50 -4.24
N ASN A 113 -0.29 -15.13 -5.19
CA ASN A 113 0.87 -16.00 -4.92
C ASN A 113 2.23 -15.38 -5.28
N ASN A 114 2.28 -14.12 -5.70
CA ASN A 114 3.54 -13.42 -5.94
C ASN A 114 4.11 -12.83 -4.64
N ALA A 115 5.43 -12.87 -4.46
CA ALA A 115 6.10 -12.37 -3.26
C ALA A 115 5.87 -10.87 -3.03
N ALA A 116 5.65 -10.09 -4.10
CA ALA A 116 5.38 -8.66 -4.03
C ALA A 116 3.97 -8.32 -3.51
N SER A 117 3.02 -9.25 -3.51
CA SER A 117 1.60 -8.96 -3.29
C SER A 117 1.32 -8.35 -1.91
N ALA A 118 1.99 -8.83 -0.86
CA ALA A 118 1.86 -8.27 0.49
C ALA A 118 2.39 -6.82 0.55
N GLY A 119 3.52 -6.55 -0.08
CA GLY A 119 4.11 -5.23 -0.13
C GLY A 119 3.29 -4.25 -0.99
N LEU A 120 2.70 -4.70 -2.10
CA LEU A 120 1.77 -3.91 -2.92
C LEU A 120 0.51 -3.53 -2.13
N ALA A 121 -0.02 -4.44 -1.31
CA ALA A 121 -1.17 -4.17 -0.44
C ALA A 121 -0.83 -3.11 0.64
N LYS A 122 0.38 -3.19 1.23
CA LYS A 122 0.84 -2.20 2.21
C LYS A 122 0.90 -0.79 1.62
N VAL A 123 1.45 -0.64 0.40
CA VAL A 123 1.51 0.67 -0.26
C VAL A 123 0.10 1.18 -0.58
N ALA A 124 -0.79 0.31 -1.10
CA ALA A 124 -2.18 0.71 -1.40
C ALA A 124 -2.94 1.21 -0.17
N ASN A 125 -2.76 0.57 0.99
CA ASN A 125 -3.37 1.01 2.24
C ASN A 125 -2.83 2.38 2.71
N ALA A 126 -1.53 2.64 2.53
CA ALA A 126 -0.95 3.94 2.83
C ALA A 126 -1.53 5.05 1.93
N GLN A 127 -1.75 4.76 0.65
CA GLN A 127 -2.26 5.74 -0.31
C GLN A 127 -3.66 6.25 -0.02
N ALA A 128 -4.54 5.43 0.55
CA ALA A 128 -5.87 5.89 0.96
C ALA A 128 -5.76 7.01 2.01
N LYS A 129 -4.81 6.88 2.94
CA LYS A 129 -4.50 7.91 3.92
C LYS A 129 -3.85 9.14 3.28
N GLU A 130 -2.88 8.94 2.38
CA GLU A 130 -2.21 10.03 1.66
C GLU A 130 -3.21 10.87 0.85
N LEU A 131 -4.15 10.22 0.15
CA LEU A 131 -5.20 10.92 -0.61
C LEU A 131 -6.09 11.74 0.32
N SER A 132 -6.53 11.18 1.45
CA SER A 132 -7.34 11.91 2.44
C SER A 132 -6.58 13.12 3.01
N GLN A 133 -5.29 12.96 3.33
CA GLN A 133 -4.43 14.05 3.79
C GLN A 133 -4.26 15.13 2.72
N ALA A 134 -3.99 14.75 1.47
CA ALA A 134 -3.87 15.69 0.35
C ALA A 134 -5.17 16.46 0.09
N GLN A 135 -6.33 15.79 0.19
CA GLN A 135 -7.64 16.45 0.08
C GLN A 135 -7.90 17.43 1.22
N SER A 136 -7.37 17.18 2.41
CA SER A 136 -7.57 18.01 3.60
C SER A 136 -6.81 19.34 3.59
N LEU A 137 -5.79 19.50 2.73
CA LEU A 137 -4.97 20.71 2.66
C LEU A 137 -5.82 21.95 2.35
N LYS A 138 -5.58 23.04 3.07
CA LYS A 138 -6.42 24.26 3.00
C LYS A 138 -5.74 25.44 2.31
N GLY A 139 -4.45 25.35 2.04
CA GLY A 139 -3.69 26.41 1.40
C GLY A 139 -3.14 27.41 2.39
N SER A 140 -2.62 26.92 3.53
CA SER A 140 -2.08 27.78 4.58
C SER A 140 -0.87 27.15 5.27
N LYS A 141 -0.11 27.95 6.03
CA LYS A 141 1.02 27.45 6.83
C LYS A 141 0.61 26.39 7.86
N ALA A 142 -0.66 26.30 8.24
CA ALA A 142 -1.16 25.24 9.11
C ALA A 142 -1.10 23.84 8.46
N ASP A 143 -0.95 23.77 7.14
CA ASP A 143 -0.85 22.51 6.39
C ASP A 143 0.57 21.92 6.40
N LEU A 144 1.59 22.66 6.86
CA LEU A 144 2.99 22.27 6.73
C LEU A 144 3.31 20.93 7.40
N ASP A 145 2.70 20.62 8.54
CA ASP A 145 2.88 19.33 9.22
C ASP A 145 2.31 18.17 8.39
N THR A 146 1.11 18.34 7.82
CA THR A 146 0.48 17.36 6.94
C THR A 146 1.31 17.16 5.67
N ILE A 147 1.83 18.25 5.09
CA ILE A 147 2.73 18.22 3.93
C ILE A 147 4.01 17.44 4.24
N GLY A 148 4.64 17.66 5.39
CA GLY A 148 5.83 16.91 5.80
C GLY A 148 5.56 15.41 6.02
N GLN A 149 4.36 15.07 6.52
CA GLN A 149 3.93 13.67 6.62
C GLN A 149 3.75 13.03 5.23
N LEU A 150 3.15 13.75 4.27
CA LEU A 150 3.00 13.29 2.89
C LEU A 150 4.36 13.07 2.21
N GLU A 151 5.29 14.01 2.33
CA GLU A 151 6.67 13.88 1.81
C GLU A 151 7.34 12.60 2.35
N THR A 152 7.20 12.33 3.65
CA THR A 152 7.74 11.14 4.31
C THR A 152 7.04 9.86 3.84
N ALA A 153 5.72 9.89 3.70
CA ALA A 153 4.93 8.75 3.25
C ALA A 153 5.31 8.33 1.83
N PHE A 154 5.43 9.28 0.89
CA PHE A 154 5.86 9.00 -0.47
C PHE A 154 7.28 8.45 -0.52
N ALA A 155 8.22 9.00 0.26
CA ALA A 155 9.58 8.46 0.34
C ALA A 155 9.61 7.02 0.85
N GLY A 156 8.81 6.71 1.87
CA GLY A 156 8.66 5.34 2.39
C GLY A 156 7.99 4.40 1.37
N GLY A 157 6.99 4.90 0.65
CA GLY A 157 6.30 4.17 -0.40
C GLY A 157 7.21 3.82 -1.59
N ILE A 158 8.12 4.73 -1.97
CA ILE A 158 9.13 4.47 -3.02
C ILE A 158 10.01 3.29 -2.60
N LYS A 159 10.57 3.33 -1.37
CA LYS A 159 11.41 2.24 -0.85
C LYS A 159 10.67 0.91 -0.82
N GLN A 160 9.40 0.92 -0.42
CA GLN A 160 8.59 -0.29 -0.43
C GLN A 160 8.36 -0.81 -1.85
N ASN A 161 8.14 0.07 -2.83
CA ASN A 161 7.99 -0.34 -4.23
C ASN A 161 9.30 -0.86 -4.84
N GLU A 162 10.45 -0.28 -4.49
CA GLU A 162 11.76 -0.82 -4.87
C GLU A 162 11.91 -2.26 -4.37
N GLN A 163 11.56 -2.53 -3.11
CA GLN A 163 11.54 -3.90 -2.59
C GLN A 163 10.52 -4.80 -3.31
N ASN A 164 9.31 -4.30 -3.56
CA ASN A 164 8.28 -5.05 -4.29
C ASN A 164 8.75 -5.44 -5.69
N LYS A 165 9.56 -4.61 -6.35
CA LYS A 165 10.15 -4.91 -7.66
C LYS A 165 11.12 -6.08 -7.58
N GLU A 166 11.99 -6.09 -6.57
CA GLU A 166 12.89 -7.21 -6.33
C GLU A 166 12.12 -8.50 -6.03
N ASP A 167 11.09 -8.41 -5.19
CA ASP A 167 10.23 -9.54 -4.83
C ASP A 167 9.44 -10.07 -6.04
N ALA A 168 8.97 -9.17 -6.91
CA ALA A 168 8.25 -9.55 -8.12
C ALA A 168 9.08 -10.43 -9.04
N LEU A 169 10.39 -10.16 -9.12
CA LEU A 169 11.35 -10.87 -9.98
C LEU A 169 11.99 -12.08 -9.29
N LYS A 170 11.70 -12.33 -8.02
CA LYS A 170 12.35 -13.39 -7.26
C LYS A 170 12.02 -14.77 -7.84
N GLY A 171 13.07 -15.50 -8.21
CA GLY A 171 12.94 -16.84 -8.81
C GLY A 171 12.60 -16.84 -10.30
N CYS A 172 12.66 -15.66 -10.95
CA CYS A 172 12.44 -15.50 -12.39
C CYS A 172 13.74 -15.39 -13.20
#